data_AF-A0A0G0KB10-F1
#
_entry.id   AF-A0A0G0KB10-F1
#
_cell.length_a   1.000
_cell.length_b   1.000
_cell.length_c   1.000
_cell.angle_alpha   90.00
_cell.angle_beta   90.00
_cell.angle_gamma   90.00
#
_symmetry.space_group_name_H-M   'P 1'
#
loop_
_entity.id
_entity.type
_entity.pdbx_description
1 polymer ?
#
loop_
_entity_poly.entity_id
_entity_poly.type
_entity_poly.pdbx_seq_one_letter_code
_entity_poly.pdbx_strand_id
1 'polypeptide(L)'
;MINPLVQFTNLYDFHAVTLATTMLLASFYYLIKKKYLLLVFFLILSGITKEQVWIITSFFGFPLLFQRSKHVRLLGSGITFFSLTIFFYLISYVIPQNLGGQHFALTYFTEFGNSPTQVISNVIFSPQKILFTFFETSRLEYLKQLFIPIGFLSFLSPISLIFAVPDVLINLLSNNSHLRQIYYQYTANITPFIFISSIFATKKITQWFPKIPQHYIIIYLLFFSLFSAYSFGPLPGAKNPNIDMFVKPYSNKKTVEPILSQIPEKYSVAATNNLGAHLSHRKIVYTIPAGIDKADVILFLLNDRSAQPSPDAQIKMTNDLKSDKNYVKVFEKDHFVVFKKQGILL
;
A
#
# COMPACT_ATOMS: atom_id res chain seq x y z
N MET A 1 -18.02 3.72 1.02
CA MET A 1 -17.60 4.54 2.18
C MET A 1 -17.51 3.75 3.48
N ILE A 2 -18.32 2.70 3.70
CA ILE A 2 -18.31 1.91 4.96
C ILE A 2 -17.33 0.71 4.98
N ASN A 3 -16.61 0.43 3.89
CA ASN A 3 -15.72 -0.73 3.81
C ASN A 3 -14.39 -0.45 4.55
N PRO A 4 -13.99 -1.28 5.54
CA PRO A 4 -12.75 -1.08 6.30
C PRO A 4 -11.47 -1.05 5.47
N LEU A 5 -11.39 -1.85 4.39
CA LEU A 5 -10.20 -1.92 3.52
C LEU A 5 -9.93 -0.55 2.89
N VAL A 6 -10.98 0.08 2.36
CA VAL A 6 -10.89 1.41 1.77
C VAL A 6 -10.66 2.49 2.84
N GLN A 7 -11.28 2.35 4.01
CA GLN A 7 -11.10 3.30 5.11
C GLN A 7 -9.62 3.34 5.54
N PHE A 8 -9.04 2.22 5.94
CA PHE A 8 -7.65 2.17 6.39
C PHE A 8 -6.65 2.57 5.32
N THR A 9 -6.84 2.11 4.09
CA THR A 9 -5.97 2.48 2.97
C THR A 9 -5.89 4.00 2.77
N ASN A 10 -6.95 4.74 3.10
CA ASN A 10 -6.96 6.21 3.04
C ASN A 10 -6.52 6.91 4.34
N LEU A 11 -6.58 6.22 5.49
CA LEU A 11 -6.27 6.82 6.80
C LEU A 11 -4.83 6.57 7.26
N TYR A 12 -4.19 5.49 6.83
CA TYR A 12 -2.86 5.13 7.35
C TYR A 12 -1.81 6.20 7.03
N ASP A 13 -1.55 6.43 5.74
CA ASP A 13 -0.65 7.45 5.21
C ASP A 13 -0.84 7.52 3.68
N PHE A 14 -0.36 8.59 3.03
CA PHE A 14 -0.43 8.67 1.57
C PHE A 14 0.50 7.64 0.91
N HIS A 15 -0.09 6.72 0.16
CA HIS A 15 0.64 5.77 -0.69
C HIS A 15 0.11 5.85 -2.11
N ALA A 16 0.97 6.04 -3.10
CA ALA A 16 0.52 6.18 -4.51
C ALA A 16 -0.33 4.98 -4.98
N VAL A 17 -0.05 3.77 -4.49
CA VAL A 17 -0.79 2.54 -4.81
C VAL A 17 -2.29 2.61 -4.47
N THR A 18 -2.71 3.48 -3.54
CA THR A 18 -4.13 3.59 -3.18
C THR A 18 -4.98 4.13 -4.34
N LEU A 19 -4.38 4.97 -5.20
CA LEU A 19 -4.99 5.50 -6.42
C LEU A 19 -5.28 4.40 -7.45
N ALA A 20 -4.51 3.30 -7.42
CA ALA A 20 -4.70 2.16 -8.32
C ALA A 20 -6.08 1.52 -8.12
N THR A 21 -6.67 1.59 -6.92
CA THR A 21 -8.05 1.11 -6.66
C THR A 21 -9.03 1.65 -7.70
N THR A 22 -9.06 2.97 -7.88
CA THR A 22 -9.96 3.64 -8.82
C THR A 22 -9.54 3.40 -10.26
N MET A 23 -8.24 3.41 -10.55
CA MET A 23 -7.71 3.21 -11.90
C MET A 23 -7.96 1.79 -12.42
N LEU A 24 -7.87 0.77 -11.57
CA LEU A 24 -8.17 -0.62 -11.89
C LEU A 24 -9.68 -0.85 -12.09
N LEU A 25 -10.53 -0.21 -11.27
CA LEU A 25 -11.98 -0.19 -11.50
C LEU A 25 -12.32 0.43 -12.85
N ALA A 26 -11.72 1.59 -13.18
CA ALA A 26 -11.91 2.25 -14.47
C ALA A 26 -11.40 1.40 -15.63
N SER A 27 -10.23 0.77 -15.49
CA SER A 27 -9.68 -0.16 -16.47
C SER A 27 -10.66 -1.31 -16.74
N PHE A 28 -11.21 -1.92 -15.69
CA PHE A 28 -12.17 -3.01 -15.83
C PHE A 28 -13.48 -2.55 -16.48
N TYR A 29 -13.96 -1.36 -16.13
CA TYR A 29 -15.11 -0.76 -16.79
C TYR A 29 -14.88 -0.56 -18.31
N TYR A 30 -13.73 0.01 -18.69
CA TYR A 30 -13.43 0.27 -20.11
C TYR A 30 -13.08 -1.00 -20.90
N LEU A 31 -12.58 -2.04 -20.23
CA LEU A 31 -12.47 -3.39 -20.79
C LEU A 31 -13.85 -3.91 -21.22
N ILE A 32 -14.85 -3.84 -20.32
CA ILE A 32 -16.23 -4.26 -20.63
C ILE A 32 -16.84 -3.40 -21.74
N LYS A 33 -16.64 -2.08 -21.69
CA LYS A 33 -17.16 -1.14 -22.70
C LYS A 33 -16.41 -1.18 -24.03
N LYS A 34 -15.34 -1.97 -24.14
CA LYS A 34 -14.47 -2.06 -25.33
C LYS A 34 -13.89 -0.70 -25.76
N LYS A 35 -13.70 0.22 -24.81
CA LYS A 35 -13.06 1.53 -25.05
C LYS A 35 -11.56 1.41 -24.79
N TYR A 36 -10.85 0.81 -25.74
CA TYR A 36 -9.47 0.36 -25.55
C TYR A 36 -8.45 1.47 -25.27
N LEU A 37 -8.63 2.66 -25.84
CA LEU A 37 -7.76 3.81 -25.55
C LEU A 37 -7.82 4.19 -24.06
N LEU A 38 -9.03 4.29 -23.51
CA LEU A 38 -9.25 4.61 -22.10
C LEU A 38 -8.79 3.46 -21.20
N LEU A 39 -9.00 2.20 -21.62
CA LEU A 39 -8.43 1.04 -20.93
C LEU A 39 -6.91 1.19 -20.78
N VAL A 40 -6.18 1.40 -21.89
CA VAL A 40 -4.72 1.53 -21.85
C VAL A 40 -4.28 2.72 -21.00
N PHE A 41 -4.96 3.86 -21.13
CA PHE A 41 -4.68 5.04 -20.31
C PHE A 41 -4.77 4.74 -18.80
N PHE A 42 -5.86 4.13 -18.33
CA PHE A 42 -6.02 3.81 -16.92
C PHE A 42 -5.10 2.67 -16.45
N LEU A 43 -4.72 1.73 -17.32
CA LEU A 43 -3.72 0.71 -16.99
C LEU A 43 -2.33 1.32 -16.80
N ILE A 44 -1.93 2.29 -17.63
CA ILE A 44 -0.66 3.02 -17.45
C ILE A 44 -0.69 3.78 -16.13
N LEU A 45 -1.76 4.54 -15.87
CA LEU A 45 -1.92 5.27 -14.60
C LEU A 45 -1.85 4.32 -13.39
N SER A 46 -2.47 3.15 -13.50
CA SER A 46 -2.40 2.12 -12.47
C SER A 46 -0.95 1.61 -12.27
N GLY A 47 -0.26 1.26 -13.35
CA GLY A 47 1.09 0.69 -13.30
C GLY A 47 2.13 1.63 -12.70
N ILE A 48 2.04 2.94 -12.95
CA ILE A 48 2.98 3.91 -12.39
C ILE A 48 2.83 4.12 -10.87
N THR A 49 1.74 3.64 -10.25
CA THR A 49 1.53 3.82 -8.81
C THR A 49 2.46 2.94 -7.96
N LYS A 50 2.83 1.76 -8.46
CA LYS A 50 3.76 0.83 -7.81
C LYS A 50 4.19 -0.30 -8.74
N GLU A 51 5.43 -0.75 -8.59
CA GLU A 51 6.07 -1.75 -9.46
C GLU A 51 5.29 -3.05 -9.62
N GLN A 52 4.69 -3.59 -8.55
CA GLN A 52 3.95 -4.86 -8.63
C GLN A 52 2.60 -4.74 -9.33
N VAL A 53 2.04 -3.54 -9.47
CA VAL A 53 0.75 -3.31 -10.13
C VAL A 53 0.83 -3.69 -11.62
N TRP A 54 2.02 -3.61 -12.22
CA TRP A 54 2.25 -4.06 -13.58
C TRP A 54 1.89 -5.55 -13.78
N ILE A 55 2.03 -6.42 -12.77
CA ILE A 55 1.58 -7.81 -12.87
C ILE A 55 0.06 -7.86 -13.10
N ILE A 56 -0.73 -7.11 -12.32
CA ILE A 56 -2.18 -7.04 -12.47
C ILE A 56 -2.56 -6.49 -13.85
N THR A 57 -1.87 -5.43 -14.31
CA THR A 57 -2.16 -4.86 -15.64
C THR A 57 -1.95 -5.87 -16.77
N SER A 58 -0.99 -6.79 -16.63
CA SER A 58 -0.75 -7.82 -17.66
C SER A 58 -1.96 -8.75 -17.85
N PHE A 59 -2.77 -8.97 -16.80
CA PHE A 59 -3.93 -9.85 -16.85
C PHE A 59 -5.09 -9.23 -17.65
N PHE A 60 -5.12 -7.90 -17.83
CA PHE A 60 -6.12 -7.24 -18.66
C PHE A 60 -5.94 -7.53 -20.15
N GLY A 61 -4.74 -7.94 -20.57
CA GLY A 61 -4.48 -8.37 -21.94
C GLY A 61 -5.09 -9.73 -22.27
N PHE A 62 -5.20 -10.65 -21.30
CA PHE A 62 -5.64 -12.02 -21.57
C PHE A 62 -7.05 -12.13 -22.18
N PRO A 63 -8.11 -11.47 -21.65
CA PRO A 63 -9.43 -11.53 -22.27
C PRO A 63 -9.48 -11.00 -23.70
N LEU A 64 -8.52 -10.13 -24.09
CA LEU A 64 -8.44 -9.56 -25.42
C LEU A 64 -7.84 -10.54 -26.45
N LEU A 65 -7.04 -11.50 -26.00
CA LEU A 65 -6.46 -12.55 -26.86
C LEU A 65 -7.52 -13.48 -27.48
N PHE A 66 -8.65 -13.62 -26.81
CA PHE A 66 -9.77 -14.45 -27.26
C PHE A 66 -10.79 -13.69 -28.13
N GLN A 67 -10.53 -12.42 -28.45
CA GLN A 67 -11.41 -11.63 -29.32
C GLN A 67 -11.17 -11.99 -30.80
N ARG A 68 -12.23 -11.91 -31.62
CA ARG A 68 -12.12 -12.22 -33.07
C ARG A 68 -11.23 -11.23 -33.84
N SER A 69 -11.20 -9.97 -33.42
CA SER A 69 -10.42 -8.92 -34.10
C SER A 69 -8.92 -9.11 -33.89
N LYS A 70 -8.15 -9.20 -34.98
CA LYS A 70 -6.68 -9.28 -34.95
C LYS A 70 -6.06 -8.09 -34.22
N HIS A 71 -6.58 -6.87 -34.42
CA HIS A 71 -6.08 -5.66 -33.76
C HIS A 71 -6.29 -5.71 -32.24
N VAL A 72 -7.43 -6.24 -31.79
CA VAL A 72 -7.71 -6.39 -30.35
C VAL A 72 -6.85 -7.47 -29.72
N ARG A 73 -6.58 -8.57 -30.42
CA ARG A 73 -5.63 -9.59 -29.97
C ARG A 73 -4.22 -9.05 -29.85
N LEU A 74 -3.76 -8.30 -30.86
CA LEU A 74 -2.44 -7.65 -30.82
C LEU A 74 -2.33 -6.66 -29.67
N LEU A 75 -3.38 -5.88 -29.40
CA LEU A 75 -3.44 -5.01 -28.23
C LEU A 75 -3.36 -5.82 -26.93
N GLY A 76 -4.09 -6.94 -26.82
CA GLY A 76 -4.02 -7.84 -25.68
C GLY A 76 -2.61 -8.37 -25.43
N SER A 77 -1.95 -8.86 -26.48
CA SER A 77 -0.56 -9.28 -26.42
C SER A 77 0.36 -8.12 -26.00
N GLY A 78 0.17 -6.94 -26.59
CA GLY A 78 0.92 -5.74 -26.26
C GLY A 78 0.82 -5.37 -24.78
N ILE A 79 -0.40 -5.33 -24.22
CA ILE A 79 -0.63 -5.07 -22.80
C ILE A 79 0.07 -6.12 -21.94
N THR A 80 -0.15 -7.41 -22.20
CA THR A 80 0.43 -8.48 -21.38
C THR A 80 1.96 -8.46 -21.41
N PHE A 81 2.58 -8.44 -22.59
CA PHE A 81 4.03 -8.49 -22.71
C PHE A 81 4.69 -7.21 -22.20
N PHE A 82 4.18 -6.03 -22.57
CA PHE A 82 4.74 -4.76 -22.08
C PHE A 82 4.72 -4.69 -20.56
N SER A 83 3.58 -5.00 -19.93
CA SER A 83 3.44 -4.96 -18.49
C SER A 83 4.37 -5.93 -17.77
N LEU A 84 4.50 -7.18 -18.26
CA LEU A 84 5.43 -8.14 -17.69
C LEU A 84 6.89 -7.69 -17.87
N THR A 85 7.25 -7.18 -19.04
CA THR A 85 8.60 -6.65 -19.30
C THR A 85 8.94 -5.50 -18.36
N ILE A 86 8.03 -4.54 -18.16
CA ILE A 86 8.24 -3.42 -17.23
C ILE A 86 8.39 -3.94 -15.79
N PHE A 87 7.53 -4.85 -15.35
CA PHE A 87 7.64 -5.46 -14.02
C PHE A 87 9.03 -6.10 -13.80
N PHE A 88 9.45 -6.98 -14.71
CA PHE A 88 10.75 -7.65 -14.60
C PHE A 88 11.92 -6.66 -14.67
N TYR A 89 11.85 -5.68 -15.58
CA TYR A 89 12.87 -4.65 -15.71
C TYR A 89 13.02 -3.83 -14.42
N LEU A 90 11.92 -3.42 -13.78
CA LEU A 90 11.95 -2.67 -12.53
C LEU A 90 12.55 -3.50 -11.38
N ILE A 91 12.06 -4.73 -11.19
CA ILE A 91 12.46 -5.59 -10.06
C ILE A 91 13.88 -6.13 -10.21
N SER A 92 14.28 -6.53 -11.42
CA SER A 92 15.56 -7.20 -11.66
C SER A 92 16.71 -6.24 -11.98
N TYR A 93 16.42 -5.03 -12.47
CA TYR A 93 17.47 -4.10 -12.93
C TYR A 93 17.39 -2.74 -12.25
N VAL A 94 16.29 -1.99 -12.42
CA VAL A 94 16.22 -0.59 -11.99
C VAL A 94 16.37 -0.46 -10.47
N ILE A 95 15.58 -1.21 -9.70
CA ILE A 95 15.59 -1.06 -8.25
C ILE A 95 16.92 -1.52 -7.63
N PRO A 96 17.49 -2.69 -7.99
CA PRO A 96 18.76 -3.12 -7.43
C PRO A 96 19.93 -2.15 -7.71
N GLN A 97 19.98 -1.58 -8.92
CA GLN A 97 21.02 -0.61 -9.27
C GLN A 97 20.95 0.67 -8.46
N ASN A 98 19.75 1.15 -8.12
CA ASN A 98 19.57 2.39 -7.38
C ASN A 98 19.72 2.20 -5.85
N LEU A 99 19.52 0.99 -5.33
CA LEU A 99 19.67 0.69 -3.90
C LEU A 99 21.07 0.21 -3.50
N GLY A 100 21.94 -0.11 -4.47
CA GLY A 100 23.26 -0.69 -4.20
C GLY A 100 23.20 -2.13 -3.66
N GLY A 101 22.08 -2.82 -3.86
CA GLY A 101 21.80 -4.15 -3.32
C GLY A 101 20.46 -4.70 -3.80
N GLN A 102 20.12 -5.94 -3.43
CA GLN A 102 18.85 -6.54 -3.84
C GLN A 102 17.64 -5.79 -3.24
N HIS A 103 16.51 -5.84 -3.96
CA HIS A 103 15.26 -5.23 -3.53
C HIS A 103 14.86 -5.72 -2.13
N PHE A 104 14.55 -4.82 -1.20
CA PHE A 104 14.19 -5.15 0.20
C PHE A 104 13.06 -6.19 0.27
N ALA A 105 12.07 -6.13 -0.62
CA ALA A 105 11.00 -7.13 -0.73
C ALA A 105 11.48 -8.58 -0.83
N LEU A 106 12.68 -8.88 -1.33
CA LEU A 106 13.18 -10.26 -1.35
C LEU A 106 13.42 -10.82 0.06
N THR A 107 13.76 -9.96 1.03
CA THR A 107 13.84 -10.33 2.46
C THR A 107 12.50 -10.84 2.98
N TYR A 108 11.40 -10.47 2.32
CA TYR A 108 10.07 -10.91 2.70
C TYR A 108 9.72 -12.32 2.21
N PHE A 109 10.50 -12.88 1.29
CA PHE A 109 10.24 -14.17 0.65
C PHE A 109 11.38 -15.16 0.81
N THR A 110 12.22 -14.99 1.85
CA THR A 110 13.39 -15.85 2.11
C THR A 110 13.03 -17.33 2.22
N GLU A 111 11.82 -17.65 2.67
CA GLU A 111 11.31 -19.02 2.69
C GLU A 111 11.17 -19.64 1.28
N PHE A 112 10.97 -18.82 0.25
CA PHE A 112 10.80 -19.27 -1.14
C PHE A 112 12.08 -19.11 -1.98
N GLY A 113 13.15 -18.53 -1.44
CA GLY A 113 14.46 -18.48 -2.11
C GLY A 113 15.19 -17.15 -1.94
N ASN A 114 16.41 -17.10 -2.49
CA ASN A 114 17.33 -15.96 -2.36
C ASN A 114 17.49 -15.16 -3.66
N SER A 115 16.61 -15.38 -4.64
CA SER A 115 16.53 -14.59 -5.87
C SER A 115 15.08 -14.52 -6.37
N PRO A 116 14.70 -13.50 -7.17
CA PRO A 116 13.36 -13.42 -7.75
C PRO A 116 12.99 -14.66 -8.57
N THR A 117 13.93 -15.24 -9.31
CA THR A 117 13.71 -16.45 -10.12
C THR A 117 13.47 -17.69 -9.24
N GLN A 118 14.21 -17.85 -8.14
CA GLN A 118 13.99 -18.94 -7.20
C GLN A 118 12.64 -18.81 -6.50
N VAL A 119 12.27 -17.59 -6.06
CA VAL A 119 10.96 -17.34 -5.44
C VAL A 119 9.83 -17.73 -6.40
N ILE A 120 9.86 -17.24 -7.65
CA ILE A 120 8.84 -17.59 -8.66
C ILE A 120 8.82 -19.10 -8.91
N SER A 121 9.98 -19.73 -9.09
CA SER A 121 10.10 -21.18 -9.30
C SER A 121 9.48 -21.97 -8.14
N ASN A 122 9.83 -21.65 -6.90
CA ASN A 122 9.35 -22.38 -5.75
C ASN A 122 7.86 -22.14 -5.48
N VAL A 123 7.34 -20.95 -5.79
CA VAL A 123 5.88 -20.71 -5.76
C VAL A 123 5.17 -21.57 -6.82
N ILE A 124 5.74 -21.80 -7.99
CA ILE A 124 5.09 -22.63 -9.02
C ILE A 124 5.23 -24.13 -8.71
N PHE A 125 6.41 -24.56 -8.27
CA PHE A 125 6.78 -25.97 -8.16
C PHE A 125 6.68 -26.54 -6.74
N SER A 126 6.28 -25.74 -5.73
CA SER A 126 6.05 -26.21 -4.35
C SER A 126 4.61 -25.96 -3.87
N PRO A 127 3.58 -26.53 -4.53
CA PRO A 127 2.18 -26.31 -4.18
C PRO A 127 1.84 -26.71 -2.74
N GLN A 128 2.49 -27.76 -2.21
CA GLN A 128 2.32 -28.20 -0.82
C GLN A 128 2.69 -27.10 0.17
N LYS A 129 3.78 -26.37 -0.07
CA LYS A 129 4.24 -25.29 0.80
C LYS A 129 3.22 -24.15 0.83
N ILE A 130 2.72 -23.77 -0.34
CA ILE A 130 1.70 -22.73 -0.48
C ILE A 130 0.43 -23.10 0.27
N LEU A 131 -0.03 -24.35 0.13
CA LEU A 131 -1.23 -24.81 0.82
C LEU A 131 -1.07 -24.70 2.34
N PHE A 132 0.03 -25.21 2.91
CA PHE A 132 0.27 -25.08 4.35
C PHE A 132 0.35 -23.63 4.80
N THR A 133 1.03 -22.78 4.03
CA THR A 133 1.08 -21.35 4.28
C THR A 133 -0.34 -20.76 4.33
N PHE A 134 -1.22 -21.07 3.37
CA PHE A 134 -2.56 -20.49 3.32
C PHE A 134 -3.45 -20.84 4.52
N PHE A 135 -3.29 -22.04 5.07
CA PHE A 135 -4.09 -22.52 6.20
C PHE A 135 -3.61 -22.05 7.57
N GLU A 136 -2.55 -21.25 7.63
CA GLU A 136 -2.15 -20.63 8.89
C GLU A 136 -3.20 -19.62 9.38
N THR A 137 -3.46 -19.61 10.69
CA THR A 137 -4.54 -18.82 11.32
C THR A 137 -4.50 -17.34 10.94
N SER A 138 -3.32 -16.71 10.92
CA SER A 138 -3.17 -15.29 10.58
C SER A 138 -3.57 -14.97 9.13
N ARG A 139 -3.36 -15.92 8.21
CA ARG A 139 -3.66 -15.78 6.78
C ARG A 139 -5.13 -16.03 6.49
N LEU A 140 -5.72 -17.01 7.16
CA LEU A 140 -7.17 -17.24 7.12
C LEU A 140 -7.94 -16.04 7.69
N GLU A 141 -7.47 -15.45 8.79
CA GLU A 141 -8.10 -14.25 9.35
C GLU A 141 -7.98 -13.04 8.41
N TYR A 142 -6.83 -12.85 7.78
CA TYR A 142 -6.65 -11.83 6.74
C TYR A 142 -7.61 -12.03 5.56
N LEU A 143 -7.71 -13.25 5.01
CA LEU A 143 -8.63 -13.58 3.93
C LEU A 143 -10.09 -13.33 4.34
N LYS A 144 -10.47 -13.73 5.55
CA LYS A 144 -11.79 -13.44 6.10
C LYS A 144 -12.05 -11.93 6.14
N GLN A 145 -11.11 -11.12 6.61
CA GLN A 145 -11.27 -9.66 6.65
C GLN A 145 -11.42 -9.05 5.25
N LEU A 146 -10.77 -9.61 4.22
CA LEU A 146 -10.93 -9.18 2.83
C LEU A 146 -12.35 -9.42 2.28
N PHE A 147 -12.93 -10.60 2.55
CA PHE A 147 -14.16 -11.06 1.90
C PHE A 147 -15.43 -10.90 2.76
N ILE A 148 -15.32 -10.74 4.07
CA ILE A 148 -16.49 -10.51 4.93
C ILE A 148 -17.27 -9.21 4.64
N PRO A 149 -16.69 -8.09 4.15
CA PRO A 149 -17.47 -6.86 3.93
C PRO A 149 -18.57 -7.00 2.88
N ILE A 150 -18.49 -8.02 2.04
CA ILE A 150 -19.43 -8.35 0.96
C ILE A 150 -20.10 -9.71 1.20
N GLY A 151 -19.97 -10.28 2.41
CA GLY A 151 -20.47 -11.61 2.76
C GLY A 151 -19.97 -12.71 1.82
N PHE A 152 -18.69 -12.70 1.44
CA PHE A 152 -18.09 -13.76 0.60
C PHE A 152 -18.75 -13.94 -0.79
N LEU A 153 -19.62 -13.01 -1.24
CA LEU A 153 -20.32 -13.14 -2.53
C LEU A 153 -19.38 -13.28 -3.72
N SER A 154 -18.18 -12.69 -3.65
CA SER A 154 -17.13 -12.82 -4.66
C SER A 154 -16.89 -14.25 -5.14
N PHE A 155 -17.02 -15.25 -4.27
CA PHE A 155 -16.73 -16.64 -4.61
C PHE A 155 -17.79 -17.27 -5.53
N LEU A 156 -18.97 -16.67 -5.69
CA LEU A 156 -20.00 -17.16 -6.64
C LEU A 156 -19.73 -16.73 -8.09
N SER A 157 -18.84 -15.76 -8.29
CA SER A 157 -18.41 -15.33 -9.63
C SER A 157 -16.91 -15.03 -9.71
N PRO A 158 -16.04 -15.99 -9.38
CA PRO A 158 -14.64 -15.76 -9.03
C PRO A 158 -13.75 -15.37 -10.21
N ILE A 159 -14.27 -15.35 -11.45
CA ILE A 159 -13.51 -15.02 -12.66
C ILE A 159 -12.78 -13.69 -12.52
N SER A 160 -13.42 -12.68 -11.91
CA SER A 160 -12.78 -11.37 -11.70
C SER A 160 -11.74 -11.38 -10.56
N LEU A 161 -11.76 -12.36 -9.66
CA LEU A 161 -10.73 -12.49 -8.61
C LEU A 161 -9.36 -12.85 -9.16
N ILE A 162 -9.25 -13.36 -10.40
CA ILE A 162 -7.96 -13.65 -11.03
C ILE A 162 -7.03 -12.42 -11.02
N PHE A 163 -7.61 -11.22 -11.16
CA PHE A 163 -6.86 -9.97 -11.12
C PHE A 163 -6.36 -9.58 -9.72
N ALA A 164 -6.97 -10.09 -8.66
CA ALA A 164 -6.49 -9.92 -7.29
C ALA A 164 -5.45 -10.96 -6.87
N VAL A 165 -5.32 -12.07 -7.60
CA VAL A 165 -4.42 -13.19 -7.25
C VAL A 165 -2.98 -12.72 -7.03
N PRO A 166 -2.36 -11.87 -7.89
CA PRO A 166 -0.96 -11.46 -7.68
C PRO A 166 -0.72 -10.84 -6.30
N ASP A 167 -1.52 -9.85 -5.92
CA ASP A 167 -1.35 -9.14 -4.65
C ASP A 167 -1.78 -9.99 -3.45
N VAL A 168 -2.81 -10.84 -3.61
CA VAL A 168 -3.16 -11.82 -2.56
C VAL A 168 -1.99 -12.78 -2.31
N LEU A 169 -1.36 -13.30 -3.37
CA LEU A 169 -0.18 -14.18 -3.23
C LEU A 169 0.98 -13.46 -2.58
N ILE A 170 1.30 -12.24 -3.01
CA ILE A 170 2.36 -11.41 -2.41
C ILE A 170 2.11 -11.25 -0.91
N ASN A 171 0.88 -10.92 -0.51
CA ASN A 171 0.57 -10.68 0.91
C ASN A 171 0.57 -11.96 1.74
N LEU A 172 0.05 -13.06 1.20
CA LEU A 172 0.02 -14.35 1.90
C LEU A 172 1.40 -14.98 2.01
N LEU A 173 2.21 -14.99 0.95
CA LEU A 173 3.49 -15.69 0.93
C LEU A 173 4.61 -14.92 1.65
N SER A 174 4.39 -13.65 1.96
CA SER A 174 5.35 -12.82 2.68
C SER A 174 5.55 -13.28 4.14
N ASN A 175 6.77 -13.25 4.64
CA ASN A 175 7.05 -13.38 6.08
C ASN A 175 6.72 -12.10 6.87
N ASN A 176 6.53 -10.97 6.19
CA ASN A 176 6.20 -9.69 6.80
C ASN A 176 4.70 -9.62 7.11
N SER A 177 4.35 -9.62 8.40
CA SER A 177 2.96 -9.63 8.86
C SER A 177 2.19 -8.36 8.50
N HIS A 178 2.86 -7.23 8.25
CA HIS A 178 2.21 -5.98 7.85
C HIS A 178 1.45 -6.13 6.52
N LEU A 179 1.93 -6.97 5.60
CA LEU A 179 1.24 -7.21 4.32
C LEU A 179 -0.12 -7.93 4.51
N ARG A 180 -0.33 -8.56 5.67
CA ARG A 180 -1.57 -9.26 6.03
C ARG A 180 -2.47 -8.47 6.99
N GLN A 181 -2.21 -7.19 7.18
CA GLN A 181 -3.06 -6.32 7.99
C GLN A 181 -3.82 -5.37 7.07
N ILE A 182 -5.15 -5.37 7.18
CA ILE A 182 -6.02 -4.46 6.43
C ILE A 182 -5.82 -2.99 6.78
N TYR A 183 -5.09 -2.73 7.88
CA TYR A 183 -4.70 -1.41 8.35
C TYR A 183 -3.80 -0.66 7.35
N TYR A 184 -2.99 -1.39 6.56
CA TYR A 184 -2.08 -0.80 5.59
C TYR A 184 -2.66 -0.84 4.16
N GLN A 185 -1.97 -0.16 3.25
CA GLN A 185 -2.31 0.02 1.84
C GLN A 185 -2.31 -1.25 0.98
N TYR A 186 -1.89 -2.41 1.50
CA TYR A 186 -1.67 -3.64 0.72
C TYR A 186 -2.96 -4.28 0.18
N THR A 187 -4.14 -3.76 0.56
CA THR A 187 -5.44 -4.21 0.06
C THR A 187 -5.96 -3.37 -1.12
N ALA A 188 -5.27 -2.28 -1.48
CA ALA A 188 -5.70 -1.32 -2.51
C ALA A 188 -5.99 -1.99 -3.86
N ASN A 189 -5.09 -2.86 -4.33
CA ASN A 189 -5.25 -3.51 -5.64
C ASN A 189 -6.16 -4.74 -5.61
N ILE A 190 -6.41 -5.29 -4.41
CA ILE A 190 -7.25 -6.48 -4.21
C ILE A 190 -8.73 -6.06 -4.18
N THR A 191 -9.02 -4.96 -3.49
CA THR A 191 -10.38 -4.47 -3.22
C THR A 191 -11.24 -4.30 -4.48
N PRO A 192 -10.78 -3.67 -5.58
CA PRO A 192 -11.55 -3.53 -6.82
C PRO A 192 -12.17 -4.83 -7.30
N PHE A 193 -11.39 -5.90 -7.30
CA PHE A 193 -11.79 -7.17 -7.90
C PHE A 193 -12.67 -8.00 -6.98
N ILE A 194 -12.55 -7.82 -5.66
CA ILE A 194 -13.54 -8.32 -4.69
C ILE A 194 -14.92 -7.70 -4.97
N PHE A 195 -14.98 -6.39 -5.17
CA PHE A 195 -16.26 -5.72 -5.46
C PHE A 195 -16.81 -6.08 -6.84
N ILE A 196 -15.98 -6.10 -7.88
CA ILE A 196 -16.38 -6.53 -9.22
C ILE A 196 -16.94 -7.95 -9.20
N SER A 197 -16.24 -8.88 -8.54
CA SER A 197 -16.68 -10.27 -8.41
C SER A 197 -18.03 -10.39 -7.71
N SER A 198 -18.25 -9.57 -6.67
CA SER A 198 -19.52 -9.48 -5.95
C SER A 198 -20.66 -8.97 -6.81
N ILE A 199 -20.42 -7.96 -7.65
CA ILE A 199 -21.44 -7.41 -8.56
C ILE A 199 -21.92 -8.50 -9.54
N PHE A 200 -20.98 -9.26 -10.12
CA PHE A 200 -21.35 -10.38 -11.00
C PHE A 200 -22.04 -11.51 -10.24
N ALA A 201 -21.62 -11.79 -9.00
CA ALA A 201 -22.28 -12.76 -8.14
C ALA A 201 -23.73 -12.38 -7.84
N THR A 202 -24.00 -11.12 -7.50
CA THR A 202 -25.37 -10.62 -7.31
C THR A 202 -26.23 -10.84 -8.55
N LYS A 203 -25.70 -10.53 -9.74
CA LYS A 203 -26.40 -10.82 -11.00
C LYS A 203 -26.72 -12.31 -11.14
N LYS A 204 -25.75 -13.21 -10.91
CA LYS A 204 -25.97 -14.66 -10.97
C LYS A 204 -27.04 -15.12 -9.98
N ILE A 205 -27.03 -14.64 -8.75
CA ILE A 205 -28.04 -14.97 -7.74
C ILE A 205 -29.44 -14.61 -8.25
N THR A 206 -29.62 -13.41 -8.81
CA THR A 206 -30.94 -13.01 -9.35
C THR A 206 -31.39 -13.86 -10.54
N GLN A 207 -30.46 -14.47 -11.28
CA GLN A 207 -30.76 -15.37 -12.39
C GLN A 207 -31.05 -16.79 -11.91
N TRP A 208 -30.32 -17.29 -10.91
CA TRP A 208 -30.53 -18.61 -10.31
C TRP A 208 -31.80 -18.66 -9.45
N PHE A 209 -32.12 -17.56 -8.78
CA PHE A 209 -33.23 -17.46 -7.84
C PHE A 209 -34.12 -16.25 -8.15
N PRO A 210 -34.81 -16.23 -9.31
CA PRO A 210 -35.59 -15.07 -9.76
C PRO A 210 -36.79 -14.75 -8.85
N LYS A 211 -37.22 -15.71 -8.02
CA LYS A 211 -38.31 -15.54 -7.05
C LYS A 211 -37.86 -14.83 -5.76
N ILE A 212 -36.56 -14.75 -5.48
CA ILE A 212 -36.06 -14.08 -4.27
C ILE A 212 -36.12 -12.56 -4.51
N PRO A 213 -36.86 -11.80 -3.69
CA PRO A 213 -36.86 -10.35 -3.78
C PRO A 213 -35.45 -9.76 -3.62
N GLN A 214 -35.11 -8.75 -4.44
CA GLN A 214 -33.80 -8.11 -4.42
C GLN A 214 -33.44 -7.49 -3.07
N HIS A 215 -34.44 -7.10 -2.27
CA HIS A 215 -34.19 -6.52 -0.95
C HIS A 215 -33.50 -7.50 0.01
N TYR A 216 -33.64 -8.81 -0.13
CA TYR A 216 -32.89 -9.77 0.69
C TYR A 216 -31.39 -9.73 0.40
N ILE A 217 -31.01 -9.55 -0.87
CA ILE A 217 -29.59 -9.39 -1.25
C ILE A 217 -29.05 -8.07 -0.69
N ILE A 218 -29.86 -7.01 -0.72
CA ILE A 218 -29.51 -5.71 -0.14
C ILE A 218 -29.33 -5.83 1.37
N ILE A 219 -30.27 -6.45 2.09
CA ILE A 219 -30.19 -6.67 3.55
C ILE A 219 -28.96 -7.50 3.89
N TYR A 220 -28.66 -8.55 3.12
CA TYR A 220 -27.47 -9.37 3.29
C TYR A 220 -26.19 -8.54 3.16
N LEU A 221 -26.06 -7.77 2.07
CA LEU A 221 -24.91 -6.90 1.83
C LEU A 221 -24.78 -5.82 2.90
N LEU A 222 -25.90 -5.21 3.33
CA LEU A 222 -25.92 -4.21 4.39
C LEU A 222 -25.47 -4.81 5.72
N PHE A 223 -26.00 -5.99 6.09
CA PHE A 223 -25.61 -6.69 7.31
C PHE A 223 -24.11 -6.95 7.33
N PHE A 224 -23.56 -7.56 6.28
CA PHE A 224 -22.12 -7.88 6.22
C PHE A 224 -21.24 -6.64 6.14
N SER A 225 -21.67 -5.60 5.42
CA SER A 225 -20.93 -4.33 5.34
C SER A 225 -20.90 -3.62 6.69
N LEU A 226 -22.03 -3.54 7.39
CA LEU A 226 -22.14 -2.91 8.72
C LEU A 226 -21.43 -3.75 9.78
N PHE A 227 -21.57 -5.07 9.74
CA PHE A 227 -20.86 -5.98 10.63
C PHE A 227 -19.34 -5.84 10.46
N SER A 228 -18.86 -5.76 9.22
CA SER A 228 -17.44 -5.54 8.93
C SER A 228 -16.97 -4.16 9.37
N ALA A 229 -17.74 -3.11 9.09
CA ALA A 229 -17.46 -1.75 9.54
C ALA A 229 -17.38 -1.67 11.08
N TYR A 230 -18.30 -2.31 11.78
CA TYR A 230 -18.29 -2.39 13.23
C TYR A 230 -17.09 -3.18 13.75
N SER A 231 -16.85 -4.38 13.22
CA SER A 231 -15.86 -5.31 13.77
C SER A 231 -14.43 -4.88 13.47
N PHE A 232 -14.20 -4.25 12.32
CA PHE A 232 -12.86 -4.01 11.79
C PHE A 232 -12.60 -2.55 11.37
N GLY A 233 -13.60 -1.68 11.28
CA GLY A 233 -13.41 -0.31 10.80
C GLY A 233 -12.72 0.62 11.82
N PRO A 234 -12.07 1.70 11.36
CA PRO A 234 -11.50 2.74 12.23
C PRO A 234 -12.49 3.87 12.58
N LEU A 235 -13.63 3.96 11.92
CA LEU A 235 -14.53 5.12 12.04
C LEU A 235 -15.38 5.10 13.33
N PRO A 236 -15.96 6.24 13.74
CA PRO A 236 -16.90 6.28 14.86
C PRO A 236 -18.03 5.25 14.68
N GLY A 237 -18.38 4.57 15.78
CA GLY A 237 -19.35 3.47 15.77
C GLY A 237 -18.74 2.10 15.51
N ALA A 238 -17.45 1.99 15.19
CA ALA A 238 -16.74 0.71 15.21
C ALA A 238 -16.41 0.24 16.63
N LYS A 239 -16.06 -1.04 16.78
CA LYS A 239 -15.68 -1.68 18.04
C LYS A 239 -14.41 -1.08 18.65
N ASN A 240 -13.43 -0.77 17.81
CA ASN A 240 -12.16 -0.14 18.20
C ASN A 240 -11.88 1.04 17.25
N PRO A 241 -12.60 2.17 17.40
CA PRO A 241 -12.43 3.30 16.50
C PRO A 241 -11.03 3.88 16.67
N ASN A 242 -10.39 4.23 15.55
CA ASN A 242 -9.13 4.98 15.52
C ASN A 242 -9.37 6.27 14.73
N ILE A 243 -9.76 7.31 15.46
CA ILE A 243 -10.04 8.65 14.93
C ILE A 243 -9.04 9.69 15.44
N ASP A 244 -7.94 9.23 16.05
CA ASP A 244 -6.97 10.07 16.74
C ASP A 244 -6.41 11.14 15.78
N MET A 245 -6.19 10.79 14.52
CA MET A 245 -5.75 11.74 13.48
C MET A 245 -6.71 12.91 13.24
N PHE A 246 -7.99 12.77 13.57
CA PHE A 246 -9.01 13.80 13.39
C PHE A 246 -9.32 14.57 14.68
N VAL A 247 -9.21 13.93 15.84
CA VAL A 247 -9.72 14.49 17.11
C VAL A 247 -8.63 14.78 18.14
N LYS A 248 -7.43 14.21 18.00
CA LYS A 248 -6.32 14.39 18.94
C LYS A 248 -5.19 15.18 18.28
N PRO A 249 -5.21 16.53 18.33
CA PRO A 249 -4.07 17.31 17.89
C PRO A 249 -2.83 16.96 18.72
N TYR A 250 -1.67 16.86 18.05
CA TYR A 250 -0.40 16.59 18.73
C TYR A 250 -0.09 17.68 19.77
N SER A 251 0.22 17.26 21.01
CA SER A 251 0.48 18.17 22.13
C SER A 251 1.65 19.13 21.88
N ASN A 252 2.63 18.69 21.10
CA ASN A 252 3.82 19.44 20.73
C ASN A 252 3.62 20.38 19.53
N LYS A 253 2.42 20.45 18.93
CA LYS A 253 2.15 21.29 17.74
C LYS A 253 2.56 22.76 17.97
N LYS A 254 2.16 23.35 19.11
CA LYS A 254 2.47 24.75 19.46
C LYS A 254 3.97 25.02 19.63
N THR A 255 4.76 23.99 19.93
CA THR A 255 6.21 24.08 20.06
C THR A 255 6.91 23.85 18.71
N VAL A 256 6.44 22.88 17.92
CA VAL A 256 7.07 22.45 16.67
C VAL A 256 6.79 23.42 15.52
N GLU A 257 5.53 23.80 15.31
CA GLU A 257 5.09 24.55 14.12
C GLU A 257 5.83 25.89 13.94
N PRO A 258 6.04 26.72 14.99
CA PRO A 258 6.83 27.96 14.84
C PRO A 258 8.27 27.70 14.40
N ILE A 259 8.93 26.66 14.96
CA ILE A 259 10.32 26.33 14.63
C ILE A 259 10.42 25.82 13.19
N LEU A 260 9.50 24.95 12.76
CA LEU A 260 9.47 24.48 11.37
C LEU A 260 9.31 25.63 10.36
N SER A 261 8.48 26.63 10.70
CA SER A 261 8.22 27.79 9.83
C SER A 261 9.42 28.74 9.67
N GLN A 262 10.33 28.74 10.66
CA GLN A 262 11.51 29.60 10.63
C GLN A 262 12.65 29.03 9.81
N ILE A 263 12.70 27.71 9.57
CA ILE A 263 13.77 27.08 8.79
C ILE A 263 13.66 27.52 7.33
N PRO A 264 14.62 28.26 6.76
CA PRO A 264 14.58 28.66 5.36
C PRO A 264 14.52 27.47 4.38
N GLU A 265 13.71 27.55 3.32
CA GLU A 265 13.51 26.46 2.33
C GLU A 265 14.80 25.99 1.64
N LYS A 266 15.81 26.88 1.54
CA LYS A 266 17.10 26.59 0.92
C LYS A 266 17.93 25.53 1.66
N TYR A 267 17.69 25.33 2.95
CA TYR A 267 18.45 24.38 3.76
C TYR A 267 17.90 22.97 3.62
N SER A 268 18.83 22.02 3.52
CA SER A 268 18.53 20.60 3.60
C SER A 268 18.17 20.19 5.03
N VAL A 269 17.22 19.27 5.18
CA VAL A 269 16.73 18.86 6.50
C VAL A 269 16.72 17.34 6.64
N ALA A 270 17.21 16.84 7.77
CA ALA A 270 16.98 15.46 8.22
C ALA A 270 15.99 15.49 9.39
N ALA A 271 14.87 14.77 9.28
CA ALA A 271 13.83 14.80 10.31
C ALA A 271 13.30 13.40 10.65
N THR A 272 12.80 13.21 11.88
CA THR A 272 11.97 12.04 12.21
C THR A 272 10.70 12.03 11.33
N ASN A 273 10.19 10.84 10.98
CA ASN A 273 9.18 10.68 9.92
C ASN A 273 7.93 11.58 10.11
N ASN A 274 7.44 11.68 11.35
CA ASN A 274 6.32 12.54 11.75
C ASN A 274 6.56 14.04 11.47
N LEU A 275 7.79 14.53 11.57
CA LEU A 275 8.17 15.89 11.23
C LEU A 275 8.49 16.04 9.74
N GLY A 276 9.12 15.03 9.15
CA GLY A 276 9.54 15.02 7.75
C GLY A 276 8.37 15.24 6.78
N ALA A 277 7.17 14.71 7.10
CA ALA A 277 5.96 14.92 6.31
C ALA A 277 5.65 16.42 6.08
N HIS A 278 5.84 17.27 7.11
CA HIS A 278 5.60 18.71 7.03
C HIS A 278 6.67 19.48 6.24
N LEU A 279 7.83 18.85 6.02
CA LEU A 279 8.99 19.44 5.36
C LEU A 279 9.24 18.86 3.96
N SER A 280 8.33 18.01 3.49
CA SER A 280 8.43 17.26 2.23
C SER A 280 8.38 18.14 0.97
N HIS A 281 7.95 19.40 1.09
CA HIS A 281 7.97 20.38 0.00
C HIS A 281 9.39 20.87 -0.36
N ARG A 282 10.40 20.55 0.47
CA ARG A 282 11.80 20.94 0.24
C ARG A 282 12.46 20.13 -0.86
N LYS A 283 13.41 20.75 -1.56
CA LYS A 283 14.22 20.07 -2.57
C LYS A 283 15.06 18.93 -1.99
N ILE A 284 15.58 19.09 -0.77
CA ILE A 284 16.39 18.08 -0.09
C ILE A 284 15.84 17.87 1.33
N VAL A 285 15.21 16.73 1.54
CA VAL A 285 14.72 16.27 2.83
C VAL A 285 15.09 14.80 3.01
N TYR A 286 15.52 14.45 4.21
CA TYR A 286 15.86 13.09 4.59
C TYR A 286 15.00 12.64 5.77
N THR A 287 14.66 11.35 5.78
CA THR A 287 14.07 10.71 6.96
C THR A 287 15.19 10.07 7.77
N ILE A 288 15.30 10.46 9.05
CA ILE A 288 16.29 9.92 9.98
C ILE A 288 16.17 8.38 10.00
N PRO A 289 17.29 7.64 9.88
CA PRO A 289 18.66 8.08 10.10
C PRO A 289 19.38 8.59 8.85
N ALA A 290 18.75 8.54 7.68
CA ALA A 290 19.38 9.02 6.46
C ALA A 290 19.63 10.53 6.56
N GLY A 291 20.79 10.96 6.04
CA GLY A 291 21.15 12.39 5.95
C GLY A 291 21.46 13.07 7.27
N ILE A 292 21.49 12.35 8.40
CA ILE A 292 21.83 12.91 9.72
C ILE A 292 23.24 13.53 9.76
N ASP A 293 24.15 13.04 8.92
CA ASP A 293 25.53 13.50 8.79
C ASP A 293 25.70 14.60 7.72
N LYS A 294 24.67 14.86 6.91
CA LYS A 294 24.75 15.71 5.71
C LYS A 294 23.88 16.95 5.77
N ALA A 295 22.70 16.84 6.39
CA ALA A 295 21.69 17.88 6.37
C ALA A 295 22.16 19.15 7.09
N ASP A 296 21.68 20.30 6.65
CA ASP A 296 21.96 21.58 7.29
C ASP A 296 21.24 21.68 8.65
N VAL A 297 20.03 21.12 8.74
CA VAL A 297 19.20 21.12 9.96
C VAL A 297 18.74 19.70 10.28
N ILE A 298 18.80 19.32 11.55
CA ILE A 298 18.38 17.99 12.02
C ILE A 298 17.29 18.16 13.09
N LEU A 299 16.17 17.47 12.92
CA LEU A 299 14.98 17.60 13.75
C LEU A 299 14.55 16.25 14.30
N PHE A 300 14.43 16.16 15.63
CA PHE A 300 13.95 14.96 16.31
C PHE A 300 12.66 15.26 17.08
N LEU A 301 11.66 14.40 16.90
CA LEU A 301 10.51 14.33 17.79
C LEU A 301 10.45 12.94 18.45
N LEU A 302 10.97 12.87 19.67
CA LEU A 302 11.34 11.64 20.39
C LEU A 302 10.19 11.00 21.19
N ASN A 303 8.93 11.29 20.86
CA ASN A 303 7.75 10.78 21.58
C ASN A 303 6.95 9.74 20.79
N ASP A 304 7.37 9.41 19.56
CA ASP A 304 6.71 8.40 18.74
C ASP A 304 7.21 7.00 19.09
N ARG A 305 6.40 6.24 19.83
CA ARG A 305 6.72 4.86 20.25
C ARG A 305 6.82 3.87 19.09
N SER A 306 6.24 4.19 17.93
CA SER A 306 6.25 3.35 16.74
C SER A 306 7.32 3.78 15.74
N ALA A 307 8.17 4.74 16.11
CA ALA A 307 9.17 5.28 15.21
C ALA A 307 10.20 4.22 14.78
N GLN A 308 10.64 4.35 13.54
CA GLN A 308 11.73 3.59 12.96
C GLN A 308 12.75 4.59 12.40
N PRO A 309 14.02 4.60 12.86
CA PRO A 309 14.63 3.77 13.91
C PRO A 309 13.94 3.93 15.27
N SER A 310 14.13 2.97 16.19
CA SER A 310 13.46 2.97 17.48
C SER A 310 13.70 4.26 18.29
N PRO A 311 12.80 4.62 19.22
CA PRO A 311 12.99 5.79 20.08
C PRO A 311 14.35 5.83 20.78
N ASP A 312 14.80 4.70 21.31
CA ASP A 312 16.11 4.59 21.95
C ASP A 312 17.27 4.84 20.98
N ALA A 313 17.16 4.35 19.75
CA ALA A 313 18.15 4.62 18.71
C ALA A 313 18.17 6.11 18.34
N GLN A 314 17.00 6.75 18.24
CA GLN A 314 16.92 8.19 17.99
C GLN A 314 17.47 9.02 19.15
N ILE A 315 17.17 8.65 20.40
CA ILE A 315 17.75 9.28 21.60
C ILE A 315 19.27 9.15 21.58
N LYS A 316 19.80 7.97 21.25
CA LYS A 316 21.24 7.75 21.10
C LYS A 316 21.83 8.67 20.01
N MET A 317 21.23 8.73 18.82
CA MET A 317 21.66 9.64 17.76
C MET A 317 21.65 11.11 18.20
N THR A 318 20.66 11.50 18.99
CA THR A 318 20.55 12.85 19.56
C THR A 318 21.72 13.14 20.50
N ASN A 319 22.12 12.16 21.32
CA ASN A 319 23.27 12.28 22.22
C ASN A 319 24.60 12.30 21.47
N ASP A 320 24.73 11.49 20.42
CA ASP A 320 25.92 11.49 19.56
C ASP A 320 26.09 12.87 18.90
N LEU A 321 25.01 13.45 18.35
CA LEU A 321 25.02 14.82 17.79
C LEU A 321 25.33 15.92 18.80
N LYS A 322 25.04 15.75 20.09
CA LYS A 322 25.43 16.71 21.14
C LYS A 322 26.95 16.79 21.30
N SER A 323 27.69 15.75 20.92
CA SER A 323 29.14 15.69 20.95
C SER A 323 29.82 15.94 19.60
N ASP A 324 29.04 15.99 18.51
CA ASP A 324 29.55 16.30 17.18
C ASP A 324 29.91 17.78 17.05
N LYS A 325 31.16 18.08 16.65
CA LYS A 325 31.65 19.44 16.45
C LYS A 325 31.02 20.13 15.23
N ASN A 326 30.46 19.38 14.28
CA ASN A 326 29.87 19.95 13.06
C ASN A 326 28.47 20.50 13.31
N TYR A 327 27.81 20.11 14.40
CA TYR A 327 26.45 20.48 14.70
C TYR A 327 26.35 21.22 16.04
N VAL A 328 25.37 22.12 16.13
CA VAL A 328 25.06 22.85 17.36
C VAL A 328 23.58 22.69 17.63
N LYS A 329 23.23 22.30 18.86
CA LYS A 329 21.86 22.25 19.33
C LYS A 329 21.32 23.68 19.48
N VAL A 330 20.28 24.02 18.74
CA VAL A 330 19.67 25.36 18.73
C VAL A 330 18.35 25.41 19.48
N PHE A 331 17.69 24.26 19.66
CA PHE A 331 16.43 24.19 20.38
C PHE A 331 16.28 22.81 21.03
N GLU A 332 15.77 22.79 22.27
CA GLU A 332 15.36 21.57 22.97
C GLU A 332 14.21 21.93 23.90
N LYS A 333 13.05 21.32 23.69
CA LYS A 333 11.90 21.44 24.59
C LYS A 333 11.08 20.17 24.54
N ASP A 334 10.77 19.62 25.72
CA ASP A 334 10.06 18.35 25.87
C ASP A 334 10.78 17.23 25.08
N HIS A 335 10.12 16.65 24.08
CA HIS A 335 10.67 15.61 23.21
C HIS A 335 11.15 16.13 21.85
N PHE A 336 11.15 17.45 21.64
CA PHE A 336 11.54 18.07 20.37
C PHE A 336 12.95 18.66 20.47
N VAL A 337 13.85 18.20 19.61
CA VAL A 337 15.27 18.61 19.60
C VAL A 337 15.66 19.03 18.19
N VAL A 338 16.36 20.16 18.09
CA VAL A 338 16.83 20.73 16.82
C VAL A 338 18.32 21.00 16.86
N PHE A 339 19.02 20.52 15.85
CA PHE A 339 20.41 20.82 15.58
C PHE A 339 20.54 21.56 14.26
N LYS A 340 21.57 22.39 14.16
CA LYS A 340 21.99 23.01 12.91
C LYS A 340 23.47 22.78 12.67
N LYS A 341 23.86 22.73 11.41
CA LYS A 341 25.27 22.68 11.02
C LYS A 341 25.97 23.98 11.41
N GLN A 342 27.23 23.92 11.81
CA GLN A 342 28.01 25.12 12.11
C GLN A 342 28.12 26.02 10.87
N GLY A 343 28.08 27.34 11.10
CA GLY A 343 28.18 28.35 10.05
C GLY A 343 26.87 28.71 9.34
N ILE A 344 25.76 28.03 9.61
CA ILE A 344 24.46 28.42 9.05
C ILE A 344 23.65 29.33 10.01
N LEU A 345 23.02 30.35 9.44
CA LEU A 345 22.11 31.25 10.12
C LEU A 345 20.70 30.66 10.06
N LEU A 346 20.12 30.45 11.24
CA LEU A 346 18.83 29.79 11.46
C LEU A 346 18.03 30.65 12.43
#